data_AF-A0A7G5C5L7-F1
#
_entry.id   AF-A0A7G5C5L7-F1
#
_cell.length_a   1.000
_cell.length_b   1.000
_cell.length_c   1.000
_cell.angle_alpha   90.00
_cell.angle_beta   90.00
_cell.angle_gamma   90.00
#
_symmetry.space_group_name_H-M   'P 1'
#
loop_
_entity.id
_entity.type
_entity.pdbx_description
1 polymer ?
#
loop_
_entity_poly.entity_id
_entity_poly.type
_entity_poly.pdbx_seq_one_letter_code
_entity_poly.pdbx_strand_id
1 'polypeptide(L)'
;MKVTILGAKMTHSEDSGYVGHIQFEVEQHKQPYEVTIQSDNGRNNWSYALNFSNQPGSEEEIQAVDEQLEEDDAFFEQFVIAANKALE
;
A
#
# COMPACT_ATOMS: atom_id res chain seq x y z
N MET A 1 10.04 8.51 4.21
CA MET A 1 10.55 7.31 4.91
C MET A 1 11.24 6.35 3.94
N LYS A 2 12.07 5.40 4.40
CA LYS A 2 12.54 4.31 3.54
C LYS A 2 11.68 3.07 3.76
N VAL A 3 11.20 2.50 2.66
CA VAL A 3 10.39 1.27 2.67
C VAL A 3 11.04 0.19 1.82
N THR A 4 10.90 -1.05 2.27
CA THR A 4 11.28 -2.24 1.52
C THR A 4 10.02 -3.02 1.20
N ILE A 5 9.69 -3.14 -0.08
CA ILE A 5 8.54 -3.93 -0.53
C ILE A 5 8.92 -5.41 -0.44
N LEU A 6 8.19 -6.14 0.41
CA LEU A 6 8.35 -7.58 0.62
C LEU A 6 7.63 -8.38 -0.45
N GLY A 7 6.47 -7.89 -0.88
CA GLY A 7 5.69 -8.51 -1.94
C GLY A 7 4.57 -7.58 -2.40
N ALA A 8 4.21 -7.69 -3.67
CA ALA A 8 3.07 -7.00 -4.25
C ALA A 8 2.25 -8.00 -5.05
N LYS A 9 0.94 -7.79 -5.05
CA LYS A 9 -0.02 -8.54 -5.87
C LYS A 9 -1.03 -7.54 -6.42
N MET A 10 -1.43 -7.69 -7.67
CA MET A 10 -2.51 -6.92 -8.24
C MET A 10 -3.52 -7.88 -8.84
N THR A 11 -4.79 -7.66 -8.53
CA THR A 11 -5.91 -8.38 -9.12
C THR A 11 -6.78 -7.36 -9.85
N HIS A 12 -7.24 -7.70 -11.05
CA HIS A 12 -8.16 -6.87 -11.80
C HIS A 12 -9.43 -7.67 -12.10
N SER A 13 -10.58 -7.09 -11.74
CA SER A 13 -11.90 -7.70 -11.91
C SER A 13 -12.88 -6.69 -12.52
N GLU A 14 -13.77 -7.16 -13.39
CA GLU A 14 -14.77 -6.31 -14.07
C GLU A 14 -15.76 -5.65 -13.09
N ASP A 15 -15.97 -6.24 -11.91
CA ASP A 15 -16.91 -5.77 -10.89
C ASP A 15 -16.27 -4.85 -9.83
N SER A 16 -14.98 -5.05 -9.51
CA SER A 16 -14.29 -4.36 -8.40
C SER A 16 -13.10 -3.50 -8.83
N GLY A 17 -12.82 -3.43 -10.14
CA GLY A 17 -11.71 -2.69 -10.72
C GLY A 17 -10.35 -3.30 -10.40
N TYR A 18 -9.36 -2.44 -10.16
CA TYR A 18 -8.00 -2.82 -9.79
C TYR A 18 -7.87 -2.88 -8.27
N VAL A 19 -7.40 -4.00 -7.73
CA VAL A 19 -7.10 -4.18 -6.30
C VAL A 19 -5.66 -4.65 -6.15
N GLY A 20 -4.81 -3.79 -5.60
CA GLY A 20 -3.42 -4.07 -5.28
C GLY A 20 -3.26 -4.36 -3.79
N HIS A 21 -2.55 -5.43 -3.44
CA HIS A 21 -2.12 -5.73 -2.09
C HIS A 21 -0.60 -5.69 -2.04
N ILE A 22 -0.05 -4.81 -1.19
CA ILE A 22 1.39 -4.61 -1.08
C ILE A 22 1.81 -4.80 0.38
N GLN A 23 2.69 -5.77 0.61
CA GLN A 23 3.35 -5.97 1.89
C GLN A 23 4.72 -5.31 1.86
N PHE A 24 5.01 -4.51 2.88
CA PHE A 24 6.26 -3.76 2.99
C PHE A 24 6.67 -3.58 4.43
N GLU A 25 7.96 -3.33 4.65
CA GLU A 25 8.52 -2.95 5.94
C GLU A 25 9.12 -1.54 5.83
N VAL A 26 9.01 -0.76 6.91
CA VAL A 26 9.60 0.58 7.00
C VAL A 26 10.90 0.46 7.78
N GLU A 27 11.98 1.06 7.28
CA GLU A 27 13.27 1.08 7.98
C GLU A 27 13.07 1.70 9.38
N GLN A 28 13.54 1.00 10.41
CA GLN A 28 13.37 1.32 11.85
C GLN A 28 12.02 0.98 12.48
N HIS A 29 11.03 0.49 11.73
CA HIS A 29 9.79 0.00 12.33
C HIS A 29 9.90 -1.48 12.68
N LYS A 30 9.23 -1.90 13.75
CA LYS A 30 9.34 -3.29 14.25
C LYS A 30 8.48 -4.28 13.49
N GLN A 31 7.40 -3.83 12.87
CA GLN A 31 6.39 -4.69 12.26
C GLN A 31 6.23 -4.36 10.77
N PRO A 32 6.00 -5.37 9.92
CA PRO A 32 5.63 -5.15 8.53
C PRO A 32 4.20 -4.64 8.42
N TYR A 33 3.96 -3.89 7.35
CA TYR A 33 2.69 -3.27 6.98
C TYR A 33 2.16 -3.90 5.71
N GLU A 34 0.84 -3.90 5.59
CA GLU A 34 0.13 -4.21 4.36
C GLU A 34 -0.69 -2.99 3.96
N VAL A 35 -0.50 -2.51 2.74
CA VAL A 35 -1.38 -1.52 2.13
C VAL A 35 -2.16 -2.19 1.01
N THR A 36 -3.48 -2.08 1.10
CA THR A 36 -4.40 -2.44 0.03
C THR A 36 -4.79 -1.19 -0.70
N ILE A 37 -4.55 -1.13 -2.01
CA ILE A 37 -4.99 -0.05 -2.88
C ILE A 37 -6.10 -0.57 -3.78
N GLN A 38 -7.15 0.21 -3.99
CA GLN A 38 -8.27 -0.14 -4.86
C GLN A 38 -8.62 1.03 -5.77
N SER A 39 -8.90 0.75 -7.04
CA SER A 39 -9.46 1.71 -7.98
C SER A 39 -10.58 1.09 -8.80
N ASP A 40 -11.79 1.63 -8.63
CA ASP A 40 -12.99 1.23 -9.35
C ASP A 40 -12.93 1.59 -10.85
N ASN A 41 -12.30 2.72 -11.19
CA ASN A 41 -12.27 3.27 -12.56
C ASN A 41 -10.83 3.49 -13.10
N GLY A 42 -9.82 2.95 -12.42
CA GLY A 42 -8.44 2.81 -12.90
C GLY A 42 -7.62 4.09 -13.12
N ARG A 43 -8.17 5.30 -12.94
CA ARG A 43 -7.43 6.55 -13.27
C ARG A 43 -7.44 7.68 -12.24
N ASN A 44 -8.53 7.94 -11.51
CA ASN A 44 -8.62 9.14 -10.65
C ASN A 44 -9.12 8.90 -9.23
N ASN A 45 -9.66 7.73 -8.92
CA ASN A 45 -10.17 7.39 -7.59
C ASN A 45 -9.44 6.14 -7.11
N TRP A 46 -8.38 6.37 -6.36
CA TRP A 46 -7.70 5.32 -5.60
C TRP A 46 -8.11 5.47 -4.15
N SER A 47 -8.63 4.40 -3.58
CA SER A 47 -8.77 4.24 -2.14
C SER A 47 -7.64 3.37 -1.65
N TYR A 48 -7.17 3.60 -0.44
CA TYR A 48 -6.21 2.73 0.20
C TYR A 48 -6.67 2.35 1.61
N ALA A 49 -6.18 1.22 2.08
CA ALA A 49 -6.35 0.74 3.44
C ALA A 49 -4.99 0.26 3.94
N LEU A 50 -4.49 0.88 5.00
CA LEU A 50 -3.24 0.52 5.65
C LEU A 50 -3.52 -0.33 6.90
N ASN A 51 -2.84 -1.46 7.00
CA ASN A 51 -2.97 -2.41 8.10
C ASN A 51 -1.61 -2.96 8.52
N PHE A 52 -1.50 -3.46 9.75
CA PHE A 52 -0.35 -4.25 10.14
C PHE A 52 -0.45 -5.66 9.56
N SER A 53 0.61 -6.15 8.90
CA SER A 53 0.59 -7.46 8.22
C SER A 53 0.41 -8.65 9.16
N ASN A 54 0.90 -8.56 10.41
CA ASN A 54 1.01 -9.74 11.27
C ASN A 54 0.59 -9.49 12.71
N GLN A 55 1.15 -8.46 13.36
CA GLN A 55 0.81 -8.09 14.73
C GLN A 55 0.53 -6.59 14.82
N PRO A 56 -0.41 -6.15 15.68
CA PRO A 56 -0.63 -4.74 15.93
C PRO A 56 0.69 -4.12 16.41
N GLY A 57 1.17 -3.12 15.67
CA GLY A 57 2.37 -2.36 15.99
C GLY A 57 2.03 -1.07 16.73
N SER A 58 2.98 -0.13 16.75
CA SER A 58 2.77 1.16 17.40
C SER A 58 1.79 2.01 16.60
N GLU A 59 0.77 2.56 17.27
CA GLU A 59 -0.22 3.46 16.65
C GLU A 59 0.45 4.69 16.03
N GLU A 60 1.49 5.22 16.68
CA GLU A 60 2.30 6.35 16.17
C GLU A 60 3.01 6.01 14.85
N GLU A 61 3.49 4.77 14.69
CA GLU A 61 4.20 4.34 13.50
C GLU A 61 3.26 4.16 12.30
N ILE A 62 2.09 3.54 12.52
CA ILE A 62 1.09 3.39 11.45
C ILE A 62 0.46 4.72 11.07
N GLN A 63 0.21 5.61 12.04
CA GLN A 63 -0.26 6.97 11.77
C GLN A 63 0.73 7.72 10.89
N ALA A 64 2.04 7.67 11.21
CA ALA A 64 3.04 8.36 10.41
C ALA A 64 3.15 7.82 8.97
N VAL A 65 2.90 6.52 8.76
CA VAL A 65 2.84 5.92 7.42
C VAL A 65 1.55 6.32 6.69
N ASP A 66 0.42 6.37 7.41
CA ASP A 66 -0.87 6.81 6.88
C ASP A 66 -0.82 8.27 6.40
N GLU A 67 -0.31 9.18 7.25
CA GLU A 67 -0.07 10.58 6.91
C GLU A 67 0.86 10.69 5.69
N GLN A 68 1.91 9.87 5.62
CA GLN A 68 2.81 9.86 4.47
C GLN A 68 2.13 9.38 3.18
N LEU A 69 1.19 8.42 3.25
CA LEU A 69 0.42 7.96 2.09
C LEU A 69 -0.58 9.01 1.60
N GLU A 70 -1.13 9.83 2.51
CA GLU A 70 -2.06 10.91 2.16
C GLU A 70 -1.35 12.17 1.65
N GLU A 71 -0.24 12.57 2.28
CA GLU A 71 0.45 13.83 1.98
C GLU A 71 1.51 13.72 0.87
N ASP A 72 2.06 12.54 0.60
CA ASP A 72 3.14 12.33 -0.37
C ASP A 72 2.72 11.41 -1.51
N ASP A 73 2.25 12.03 -2.60
CA ASP A 73 1.89 11.33 -3.85
C ASP A 73 3.02 10.45 -4.38
N ALA A 74 4.29 10.89 -4.24
CA ALA A 74 5.42 10.14 -4.75
C ALA A 74 5.71 8.89 -3.93
N PHE A 75 5.34 8.86 -2.65
CA PHE A 75 5.34 7.69 -1.78
C PHE A 75 4.20 6.74 -2.15
N PHE A 76 2.97 7.27 -2.30
CA PHE A 76 1.81 6.47 -2.74
C PHE A 76 2.03 5.81 -4.10
N GLU A 77 2.57 6.56 -5.07
CA GLU A 77 2.83 6.09 -6.43
C GLU A 77 3.75 4.85 -6.47
N GLN A 78 4.66 4.70 -5.51
CA GLN A 78 5.57 3.54 -5.42
C GLN A 78 4.78 2.23 -5.22
N PHE A 79 3.73 2.27 -4.40
CA PHE A 79 2.86 1.12 -4.14
C PHE A 79 2.01 0.79 -5.37
N VAL A 80 1.48 1.81 -6.05
CA VAL A 80 0.74 1.66 -7.31
C VAL A 80 1.62 1.04 -8.39
N ILE A 81 2.86 1.52 -8.54
CA ILE A 81 3.84 0.97 -9.49
C ILE A 81 4.18 -0.47 -9.12
N ALA A 82 4.43 -0.77 -7.84
CA ALA A 82 4.76 -2.12 -7.39
C ALA A 82 3.62 -3.11 -7.64
N ALA A 83 2.38 -2.71 -7.37
CA ALA A 83 1.20 -3.50 -7.70
C ALA A 83 1.06 -3.71 -9.21
N ASN A 84 1.20 -2.66 -10.03
CA ASN A 84 1.11 -2.80 -11.49
C ASN A 84 2.18 -3.74 -12.05
N LYS A 85 3.41 -3.72 -11.51
CA LYS A 85 4.45 -4.68 -11.87
C LYS A 85 4.11 -6.12 -11.48
N ALA A 86 3.25 -6.31 -10.48
CA ALA A 86 2.79 -7.64 -10.07
C ALA A 86 1.59 -8.16 -10.87
N LEU A 87 1.05 -7.37 -11.81
CA LEU A 87 -0.05 -7.76 -12.70
C LEU A 87 0.45 -8.53 -13.96
N GLU A 88 1.76 -8.82 -14.06
CA GLU A 88 2.39 -9.55 -15.17
C GLU A 88 2.04 -11.04 -15.22
#